data_AF-E9E5E4-F1
#
_entry.id   AF-E9E5E4-F1
#
_cell.length_a   1.000
_cell.length_b   1.000
_cell.length_c   1.000
_cell.angle_alpha   90.00
_cell.angle_beta   90.00
_cell.angle_gamma   90.00
#
_symmetry.space_group_name_H-M   'P 1'
#
loop_
_entity.id
_entity.type
_entity.pdbx_description
1 polymer ?
#
loop_
_entity_poly.entity_id
_entity_poly.type
_entity_poly.pdbx_seq_one_letter_code
_entity_poly.pdbx_strand_id
1 'polypeptide(L)'
;MLGRLDMSVRDAIMAYRTVTQRAFRSKHRTDIHRTLAHHVLVSDKSKAVLAIAKGNVDAPATLLRAYDKSTSFKDCTIWEVARAISAATTFFKSIKSGLDKIEFIDAGFWYNNPCHILDVLVSEEKHVFPDAQQFLVVSIGIAIGHIVDIKNTRRSILSALVEMASNSSKVSREMATGYQGSDDYFRFNVNRGLQGFTLSERAS
;
A
#
# COMPACT_ATOMS: atom_id res chain seq x y z
N MET A 1 6.15 -5.53 5.59
CA MET A 1 7.61 -5.54 5.83
C MET A 1 7.98 -6.10 7.20
N LEU A 2 7.27 -5.73 8.27
CA LEU A 2 7.60 -6.02 9.68
C LEU A 2 7.71 -7.50 10.12
N GLY A 3 7.19 -8.48 9.35
CA GLY A 3 7.21 -9.89 9.76
C GLY A 3 7.88 -10.86 8.79
N ARG A 4 8.49 -10.39 7.69
CA ARG A 4 9.11 -11.26 6.66
C ARG A 4 10.57 -10.95 6.37
N LEU A 5 11.08 -9.83 6.87
CA LEU A 5 12.48 -9.44 6.73
C LEU A 5 13.27 -9.71 8.03
N ASP A 6 12.66 -10.37 9.03
CA ASP A 6 13.14 -10.39 10.43
C ASP A 6 13.49 -9.00 10.97
N MET A 7 12.83 -7.99 10.42
CA MET A 7 13.06 -6.61 10.77
C MET A 7 12.17 -6.22 11.94
N SER A 8 12.78 -5.73 13.01
CA SER A 8 12.03 -5.09 14.09
C SER A 8 11.29 -3.84 13.56
N VAL A 9 10.34 -3.33 14.35
CA VAL A 9 9.70 -2.03 14.07
C VAL A 9 10.74 -0.93 13.84
N ARG A 10 11.81 -0.95 14.64
CA ARG A 10 12.92 -0.02 14.52
C ARG A 10 13.66 -0.18 13.19
N ASP A 11 13.96 -1.40 12.78
CA ASP A 11 14.66 -1.65 11.51
C ASP A 11 13.80 -1.25 10.31
N ALA A 12 12.49 -1.48 10.37
CA ALA A 12 11.56 -1.05 9.33
C ALA A 12 11.57 0.49 9.18
N ILE A 13 11.56 1.23 10.30
CA ILE A 13 11.69 2.69 10.30
C ILE A 13 13.04 3.12 9.71
N MET A 14 14.14 2.47 10.10
CA MET A 14 15.49 2.80 9.62
C MET A 14 15.67 2.52 8.12
N ALA A 15 15.17 1.38 7.64
CA ALA A 15 15.17 1.06 6.23
C ALA A 15 14.33 2.07 5.44
N TYR A 16 13.15 2.43 5.95
CA TYR A 16 12.30 3.44 5.32
C TYR A 16 13.02 4.79 5.19
N ARG A 17 13.66 5.28 6.26
CA ARG A 17 14.48 6.51 6.23
C ARG A 17 15.60 6.45 5.18
N THR A 18 16.27 5.31 5.07
CA THR A 18 17.35 5.11 4.09
C THR A 18 16.83 5.10 2.66
N VAL A 19 15.70 4.45 2.43
CA VAL A 19 15.06 4.35 1.10
C VAL A 19 14.51 5.70 0.65
N THR A 20 13.81 6.44 1.52
CA THR A 20 13.21 7.73 1.15
C THR A 20 14.26 8.78 0.78
N GLN A 21 15.38 8.83 1.51
CA GLN A 21 16.51 9.70 1.16
C GLN A 21 17.06 9.44 -0.25
N ARG A 22 17.02 8.19 -0.73
CA ARG A 22 17.49 7.80 -2.07
C ARG A 22 16.40 8.01 -3.13
N ALA A 23 15.16 7.62 -2.83
CA ALA A 23 14.03 7.68 -3.75
C ALA A 23 13.64 9.11 -4.14
N PHE A 24 13.84 10.09 -3.24
CA PHE A 24 13.45 11.49 -3.45
C PHE A 24 14.64 12.46 -3.59
N ARG A 25 15.85 11.98 -3.95
CA ARG A 25 17.00 12.85 -4.24
C ARG A 25 16.80 13.67 -5.52
N SER A 26 17.00 14.99 -5.44
CA SER A 26 16.74 15.93 -6.53
C SER A 26 17.80 15.86 -7.63
N LYS A 27 17.47 15.15 -8.72
CA LYS A 27 17.63 15.56 -10.14
C LYS A 27 17.51 14.37 -11.09
N HIS A 28 17.48 13.13 -10.61
CA HIS A 28 17.22 11.96 -11.44
C HIS A 28 16.08 11.18 -10.79
N ARG A 29 15.04 10.86 -11.57
CA ARG A 29 14.05 9.82 -11.24
C ARG A 29 14.81 8.50 -11.20
N THR A 30 15.52 8.25 -10.11
CA THR A 30 16.39 7.08 -9.99
C THR A 30 15.53 5.83 -9.96
N ASP A 31 15.91 4.83 -10.74
CA ASP A 31 15.28 3.52 -10.70
C ASP A 31 15.41 2.92 -9.30
N ILE A 32 14.29 2.92 -8.57
CA ILE A 32 14.13 2.25 -7.26
C ILE A 32 14.36 0.73 -7.40
N HIS A 33 14.43 0.20 -8.63
CA HIS A 33 14.64 -1.21 -8.97
C HIS A 33 15.77 -1.88 -8.18
N ARG A 34 16.90 -1.18 -7.92
CA ARG A 34 18.06 -1.83 -7.28
C ARG A 34 17.94 -2.03 -5.77
N THR A 35 17.12 -1.24 -5.07
CA THR A 35 17.07 -1.28 -3.59
C THR A 35 16.17 -2.38 -3.04
N LEU A 36 15.13 -2.77 -3.79
CA LEU A 36 14.15 -3.77 -3.33
C LEU A 36 14.46 -5.19 -3.81
N ALA A 37 15.42 -5.36 -4.74
CA ALA A 37 15.68 -6.60 -5.48
C ALA A 37 16.08 -7.83 -4.64
N HIS A 38 16.37 -7.69 -3.35
CA HIS A 38 16.94 -8.75 -2.51
C HIS A 38 15.94 -9.60 -1.72
N HIS A 39 14.63 -9.47 -1.94
CA HIS A 39 13.65 -10.24 -1.16
C HIS A 39 12.70 -11.07 -2.05
N VAL A 40 12.78 -12.39 -1.90
CA VAL A 40 11.92 -13.39 -2.54
C VAL A 40 10.65 -13.59 -1.71
N LEU A 41 9.51 -13.84 -2.37
CA LEU A 41 8.25 -14.18 -1.70
C LEU A 41 8.44 -15.48 -0.93
N VAL A 42 8.65 -15.38 0.38
CA VAL A 42 8.41 -16.53 1.27
C VAL A 42 6.91 -16.79 1.26
N SER A 43 6.49 -17.90 0.67
CA SER A 43 5.14 -18.47 0.74
C SER A 43 4.57 -18.33 2.15
N ASP A 44 3.59 -17.44 2.32
CA ASP A 44 2.84 -17.34 3.58
C ASP A 44 1.39 -17.06 3.19
N LYS A 45 0.48 -17.83 3.77
CA LYS A 45 -0.87 -18.06 3.24
C LYS A 45 -1.87 -16.91 3.47
N SER A 46 -1.39 -15.75 3.90
CA SER A 46 -2.24 -14.70 4.49
C SER A 46 -1.90 -13.29 4.02
N LYS A 47 -1.23 -13.13 2.86
CA LYS A 47 -0.74 -11.82 2.41
C LYS A 47 -1.25 -11.51 1.02
N ALA A 48 -1.91 -10.37 0.91
CA ALA A 48 -2.42 -9.84 -0.34
C ALA A 48 -2.18 -8.34 -0.42
N VAL A 49 -2.00 -7.83 -1.64
CA VAL A 49 -1.88 -6.39 -1.92
C VAL A 49 -2.66 -6.05 -3.19
N LEU A 50 -3.07 -4.79 -3.34
CA LEU A 50 -3.86 -4.32 -4.48
C LEU A 50 -3.00 -3.49 -5.45
N ALA A 51 -3.15 -3.76 -6.75
CA ALA A 51 -2.57 -2.96 -7.82
C ALA A 51 -3.56 -2.84 -8.99
N ILE A 52 -3.49 -1.78 -9.79
CA ILE A 52 -4.36 -1.60 -10.96
C ILE A 52 -3.57 -1.90 -12.24
N ALA A 53 -4.14 -2.70 -13.13
CA ALA A 53 -3.58 -2.93 -14.45
C ALA A 53 -3.77 -1.67 -15.31
N LYS A 54 -2.66 -1.08 -15.75
CA LYS A 54 -2.65 0.19 -16.50
C LYS A 54 -3.39 0.11 -17.83
N GLY A 55 -3.41 -1.06 -18.47
CA GLY A 55 -4.14 -1.28 -19.72
C GLY A 55 -5.67 -1.22 -19.57
N ASN A 56 -6.19 -1.28 -18.34
CA ASN A 56 -7.61 -1.20 -18.06
C ASN A 56 -7.84 -0.60 -16.66
N VAL A 57 -7.68 0.72 -16.54
CA VAL A 57 -7.78 1.43 -15.26
C VAL A 57 -9.20 1.47 -14.68
N ASP A 58 -10.22 1.21 -15.50
CA ASP A 58 -11.62 1.16 -15.08
C ASP A 58 -12.02 -0.23 -14.53
N ALA A 59 -11.15 -1.24 -14.67
CA ALA A 59 -11.36 -2.55 -14.07
C ALA A 59 -11.12 -2.52 -12.55
N PRO A 60 -11.76 -3.44 -11.79
CA PRO A 60 -11.44 -3.63 -10.37
C PRO A 60 -9.94 -3.89 -10.16
N ALA A 61 -9.40 -3.42 -9.03
CA ALA A 61 -8.00 -3.67 -8.71
C ALA A 61 -7.69 -5.18 -8.65
N THR A 62 -6.50 -5.52 -9.15
CA THR A 62 -5.93 -6.86 -9.07
C THR A 62 -5.43 -7.12 -7.66
N LEU A 63 -5.98 -8.16 -7.02
CA LEU A 63 -5.51 -8.64 -5.72
C LEU A 63 -4.35 -9.62 -5.93
N LEU A 64 -3.12 -9.13 -5.69
CA LEU A 64 -1.89 -9.90 -5.78
C LEU A 64 -1.68 -10.65 -4.45
N ARG A 65 -1.86 -11.97 -4.46
CA ARG A 65 -1.79 -12.83 -3.25
C ARG A 65 -0.50 -13.63 -3.23
N ALA A 66 0.11 -13.76 -2.06
CA ALA A 66 1.30 -14.60 -1.87
C ALA A 66 0.99 -16.12 -1.93
N TYR A 67 -0.28 -16.48 -1.88
CA TYR A 67 -0.79 -17.85 -1.94
C TYR A 67 -1.62 -18.11 -3.19
N ASP A 68 -1.61 -17.18 -4.16
CA ASP A 68 -2.29 -17.41 -5.42
C ASP A 68 -1.68 -18.63 -6.12
N LYS A 69 -2.55 -19.56 -6.54
CA LYS A 69 -2.17 -20.74 -7.33
C LYS A 69 -2.27 -20.46 -8.82
N SER A 70 -2.83 -19.32 -9.22
CA SER A 70 -2.90 -18.89 -10.61
C SER A 70 -1.49 -18.71 -11.18
N THR A 71 -1.31 -19.10 -12.44
CA THR A 71 0.00 -19.06 -13.10
C THR A 71 0.45 -17.65 -13.43
N SER A 72 -0.48 -16.70 -13.63
CA SER A 72 -0.17 -15.34 -14.11
C SER A 72 0.78 -14.54 -13.21
N PHE A 73 0.81 -14.84 -11.91
CA PHE A 73 1.65 -14.11 -10.93
C PHE A 73 2.66 -14.97 -10.19
N LYS A 74 2.81 -16.24 -10.61
CA LYS A 74 3.72 -17.22 -9.96
C LYS A 74 5.18 -16.77 -9.94
N ASP A 75 5.58 -15.97 -10.93
CA ASP A 75 6.94 -15.44 -11.09
C ASP A 75 7.09 -13.97 -10.68
N CYS A 76 6.06 -13.37 -10.05
CA CYS A 76 6.20 -12.03 -9.48
C CYS A 76 7.11 -12.06 -8.25
N THR A 77 8.19 -11.28 -8.28
CA THR A 77 9.06 -11.09 -7.12
C THR A 77 8.44 -10.09 -6.11
N ILE A 78 8.83 -10.14 -4.82
CA ILE A 78 8.33 -9.15 -3.83
C ILE A 78 8.62 -7.73 -4.29
N TRP A 79 9.79 -7.51 -4.88
CA TRP A 79 10.21 -6.19 -5.27
C TRP A 79 9.36 -5.64 -6.43
N GLU A 80 8.95 -6.48 -7.38
CA GLU A 80 8.02 -6.07 -8.45
C GLU A 80 6.66 -5.70 -7.86
N VAL A 81 6.14 -6.52 -6.93
CA VAL A 81 4.89 -6.25 -6.22
C VAL A 81 4.98 -4.96 -5.40
N ALA A 82 6.06 -4.78 -4.64
CA ALA A 82 6.31 -3.57 -3.85
C ALA A 82 6.45 -2.33 -4.73
N ARG A 83 7.05 -2.47 -5.93
CA ARG A 83 7.12 -1.39 -6.93
C ARG A 83 5.76 -1.09 -7.54
N ALA A 84 4.93 -2.09 -7.81
CA ALA A 84 3.58 -1.91 -8.35
C ALA A 84 2.70 -1.07 -7.41
N ILE A 85 2.69 -1.41 -6.12
CA ILE A 85 1.94 -0.65 -5.10
C ILE A 85 2.58 0.70 -4.73
N SER A 86 3.78 1.00 -5.23
CA SER A 86 4.43 2.30 -5.07
C SER A 86 4.40 3.12 -6.37
N ALA A 87 3.85 2.58 -7.46
CA ALA A 87 3.81 3.21 -8.77
C ALA A 87 2.67 4.23 -8.88
N ALA A 88 2.58 5.14 -7.91
CA ALA A 88 1.61 6.24 -7.91
C ALA A 88 1.89 7.11 -9.14
N THR A 89 0.91 7.18 -10.04
CA THR A 89 1.05 7.72 -11.41
C THR A 89 1.61 9.14 -11.47
N THR A 90 1.43 9.92 -10.41
CA THR A 90 1.94 11.28 -10.24
C THR A 90 3.39 11.34 -9.77
N PHE A 91 3.93 10.26 -9.19
CA PHE A 91 5.25 10.21 -8.53
C PHE A 91 6.24 9.28 -9.23
N PHE A 92 5.80 8.06 -9.61
CA PHE A 92 6.67 6.99 -10.08
C PHE A 92 6.13 6.34 -11.37
N LYS A 93 7.04 5.82 -12.19
CA LYS A 93 6.67 5.06 -13.40
C LYS A 93 5.99 3.74 -13.02
N SER A 94 5.06 3.31 -13.86
CA SER A 94 4.49 1.96 -13.86
C SER A 94 5.56 0.87 -14.01
N ILE A 95 5.19 -0.35 -13.65
CA ILE A 95 6.09 -1.52 -13.71
C ILE A 95 5.40 -2.68 -14.42
N LYS A 96 6.14 -3.45 -15.22
CA LYS A 96 5.66 -4.73 -15.75
C LYS A 96 6.06 -5.85 -14.80
N SER A 97 5.13 -6.73 -14.45
CA SER A 97 5.35 -7.82 -13.50
C SER A 97 4.71 -9.12 -13.98
N GLY A 98 5.22 -10.25 -13.50
CA GLY A 98 4.69 -11.59 -13.77
C GLY A 98 5.09 -12.16 -15.13
N LEU A 99 4.53 -13.33 -15.45
CA LEU A 99 4.77 -14.05 -16.71
C LEU A 99 4.22 -13.26 -17.89
N ASP A 100 2.98 -12.78 -17.77
CA ASP A 100 2.27 -12.07 -18.82
C ASP A 100 2.73 -10.61 -18.98
N LYS A 101 3.72 -10.18 -18.19
CA LYS A 101 4.29 -8.81 -18.19
C LYS A 101 3.23 -7.70 -18.11
N ILE A 102 2.19 -7.95 -17.32
CA ILE A 102 1.11 -6.98 -17.06
C ILE A 102 1.72 -5.72 -16.45
N GLU A 103 1.35 -4.56 -17.01
CA GLU A 103 1.81 -3.27 -16.53
C GLU A 103 0.90 -2.75 -15.42
N PHE A 104 1.46 -2.51 -14.24
CA PHE A 104 0.76 -2.09 -13.03
C PHE A 104 1.05 -0.64 -12.65
N ILE A 105 0.04 0.00 -12.07
CA ILE A 105 0.10 1.28 -11.36
C ILE A 105 -0.45 1.10 -9.93
N ASP A 106 -0.11 2.04 -9.05
CA ASP A 106 -0.61 2.05 -7.67
C ASP A 106 -2.14 2.22 -7.66
N ALA A 107 -2.78 1.43 -6.81
CA ALA A 107 -4.21 1.43 -6.59
C ALA A 107 -4.68 2.56 -5.67
N GLY A 108 -3.77 3.35 -5.10
CA GLY A 108 -3.99 4.30 -4.02
C GLY A 108 -5.03 5.39 -4.28
N PHE A 109 -5.33 5.74 -5.53
CA PHE A 109 -6.44 6.68 -5.82
C PHE A 109 -7.81 6.09 -5.47
N TRP A 110 -8.01 4.79 -5.71
CA TRP A 110 -9.29 4.11 -5.53
C TRP A 110 -9.33 3.24 -4.28
N TYR A 111 -8.17 2.72 -3.87
CA TYR A 111 -8.04 1.63 -2.91
C TYR A 111 -6.97 1.90 -1.85
N ASN A 112 -6.84 3.16 -1.42
CA ASN A 112 -5.84 3.56 -0.42
C ASN A 112 -6.09 2.94 0.96
N ASN A 113 -7.31 2.50 1.23
CA ASN A 113 -7.65 1.70 2.40
C ASN A 113 -8.15 0.32 1.93
N PRO A 114 -7.36 -0.74 2.12
CA PRO A 114 -7.70 -2.08 1.65
C PRO A 114 -8.87 -2.71 2.43
N CYS A 115 -9.32 -2.12 3.55
CA CYS A 115 -10.47 -2.65 4.29
C CYS A 115 -11.76 -2.73 3.44
N HIS A 116 -11.87 -2.00 2.32
CA HIS A 116 -13.04 -2.10 1.44
C HIS A 116 -13.17 -3.48 0.74
N ILE A 117 -12.09 -4.27 0.63
CA ILE A 117 -12.14 -5.67 0.14
C ILE A 117 -12.09 -6.68 1.29
N LEU A 118 -12.33 -6.25 2.54
CA LEU A 118 -12.21 -7.15 3.68
C LEU A 118 -13.11 -8.38 3.54
N ASP A 119 -14.32 -8.25 3.00
CA ASP A 119 -15.21 -9.38 2.77
C ASP A 119 -14.61 -10.43 1.82
N VAL A 120 -13.88 -9.99 0.80
CA VAL A 120 -13.15 -10.88 -0.12
C VAL A 120 -12.03 -11.59 0.62
N LEU A 121 -11.26 -10.87 1.44
CA LEU A 121 -10.16 -11.44 2.21
C LEU A 121 -10.67 -12.42 3.28
N VAL A 122 -11.71 -12.06 4.03
CA VAL A 122 -12.30 -12.90 5.07
C VAL A 122 -12.96 -14.14 4.48
N SER A 123 -13.67 -14.01 3.35
CA SER A 123 -14.26 -15.18 2.69
C SER A 123 -13.18 -16.14 2.20
N GLU A 124 -12.08 -15.66 1.63
CA GLU A 124 -10.92 -16.49 1.28
C GLU A 124 -10.26 -17.08 2.53
N GLU A 125 -10.04 -16.29 3.58
CA GLU A 125 -9.41 -16.76 4.82
C GLU A 125 -10.25 -17.79 5.55
N LYS A 126 -11.58 -17.76 5.49
CA LYS A 126 -12.43 -18.85 6.01
C LYS A 126 -12.18 -20.19 5.30
N HIS A 127 -11.73 -20.17 4.04
CA HIS A 127 -11.29 -21.41 3.37
C HIS A 127 -9.89 -21.85 3.81
N VAL A 128 -9.04 -20.89 4.22
CA VAL A 128 -7.66 -21.16 4.67
C VAL A 128 -7.60 -21.51 6.17
N PHE A 129 -8.49 -20.92 6.97
CA PHE A 129 -8.62 -21.00 8.42
C PHE A 129 -10.10 -21.26 8.78
N PRO A 130 -10.64 -22.44 8.42
CA PRO A 130 -12.05 -22.78 8.65
C PRO A 130 -12.44 -22.80 10.14
N ASP A 131 -11.47 -22.99 11.03
CA ASP A 131 -11.69 -23.04 12.48
C ASP A 131 -11.65 -21.66 13.15
N ALA A 132 -11.41 -20.58 12.39
CA ALA A 132 -11.38 -19.22 12.94
C ALA A 132 -12.79 -18.79 13.37
N GLN A 133 -12.99 -18.63 14.68
CA GLN A 133 -14.28 -18.27 15.26
C GLN A 133 -14.57 -16.76 15.22
N GLN A 134 -13.54 -15.92 15.16
CA GLN A 134 -13.64 -14.47 15.17
C GLN A 134 -12.54 -13.83 14.32
N PHE A 135 -12.84 -12.69 13.71
CA PHE A 135 -11.90 -11.90 12.90
C PHE A 135 -11.71 -10.54 13.54
N LEU A 136 -10.47 -10.24 13.93
CA LEU A 136 -10.07 -8.93 14.43
C LEU A 136 -9.43 -8.12 13.30
N VAL A 137 -9.94 -6.92 13.05
CA VAL A 137 -9.47 -6.03 12.00
C VAL A 137 -8.70 -4.88 12.62
N VAL A 138 -7.39 -4.85 12.37
CA VAL A 138 -6.52 -3.73 12.77
C VAL A 138 -6.14 -2.94 11.52
N SER A 139 -6.71 -1.74 11.38
CA SER A 139 -6.46 -0.84 10.27
C SER A 139 -5.49 0.27 10.70
N ILE A 140 -4.35 0.38 10.03
CA ILE A 140 -3.33 1.39 10.32
C ILE A 140 -3.30 2.40 9.18
N GLY A 141 -3.65 3.66 9.49
CA GLY A 141 -3.62 4.78 8.57
C GLY A 141 -2.41 5.68 8.79
N ILE A 142 -2.01 6.37 7.74
CA ILE A 142 -1.11 7.52 7.81
C ILE A 142 -1.96 8.76 7.51
N ALA A 143 -2.04 9.70 8.44
CA ALA A 143 -2.78 10.92 8.19
C ALA A 143 -1.97 11.83 7.26
N ILE A 144 -2.59 12.31 6.19
CA ILE A 144 -2.06 13.46 5.47
C ILE A 144 -2.48 14.67 6.30
N GLY A 145 -1.51 15.23 7.04
CA GLY A 145 -1.70 16.44 7.81
C GLY A 145 -2.25 17.54 6.92
N HIS A 146 -3.34 18.18 7.35
CA HIS A 146 -4.08 19.24 6.66
C HIS A 146 -3.25 20.51 6.33
N ILE A 147 -1.95 20.51 6.58
CA ILE A 147 -1.06 21.65 6.40
C ILE A 147 0.18 21.14 5.67
N VAL A 148 0.03 20.98 4.35
CA VAL A 148 1.19 21.01 3.46
C VAL A 148 1.61 22.47 3.41
N ASP A 149 2.80 22.82 3.90
CA ASP A 149 3.37 24.14 3.62
C ASP A 149 3.82 24.14 2.14
N ILE A 150 2.90 24.59 1.26
CA ILE A 150 3.06 24.52 -0.20
C ILE A 150 4.01 25.64 -0.62
N LYS A 151 5.32 25.40 -0.52
CA LYS A 151 6.30 26.26 -1.22
C LYS A 151 6.74 25.68 -2.55
N ASN A 152 6.67 24.36 -2.78
CA ASN A 152 7.25 23.72 -3.98
C ASN A 152 6.50 22.49 -4.56
N THR A 153 5.27 22.19 -4.12
CA THR A 153 4.52 21.01 -4.62
C THR A 153 3.58 21.38 -5.76
N ARG A 154 3.62 20.63 -6.87
CA ARG A 154 2.68 20.83 -8.01
C ARG A 154 1.23 20.61 -7.56
N ARG A 155 0.30 21.45 -8.00
CA ARG A 155 -1.14 21.34 -7.67
C ARG A 155 -1.73 19.95 -7.97
N SER A 156 -1.32 19.33 -9.08
CA SER A 156 -1.79 17.98 -9.45
C SER A 156 -1.36 16.90 -8.46
N ILE A 157 -0.15 17.02 -7.89
CA ILE A 157 0.35 16.12 -6.86
C ILE A 157 -0.45 16.31 -5.57
N LEU A 158 -0.66 17.56 -5.15
CA LEU A 158 -1.44 17.84 -3.95
C LEU A 158 -2.89 17.33 -4.07
N SER A 159 -3.53 17.56 -5.22
CA SER A 159 -4.88 17.07 -5.50
C SER A 159 -4.96 15.56 -5.38
N ALA A 160 -3.99 14.83 -5.95
CA ALA A 160 -3.91 13.39 -5.85
C ALA A 160 -3.82 12.92 -4.38
N LEU A 161 -2.97 13.56 -3.58
CA LEU A 161 -2.83 13.20 -2.16
C LEU A 161 -4.11 13.44 -1.36
N VAL A 162 -4.79 14.56 -1.60
CA VAL A 162 -6.07 14.87 -0.96
C VAL A 162 -7.13 13.84 -1.34
N GLU A 163 -7.19 13.45 -2.60
CA GLU A 163 -8.13 12.44 -3.10
C GLU A 163 -7.86 11.07 -2.45
N MET A 164 -6.61 10.62 -2.43
CA MET A 164 -6.18 9.39 -1.78
C MET A 164 -6.51 9.37 -0.28
N ALA A 165 -6.29 10.50 0.43
CA ALA A 165 -6.63 10.63 1.85
C ALA A 165 -8.15 10.56 2.09
N SER A 166 -8.92 11.22 1.22
CA SER A 166 -10.37 11.28 1.29
C SER A 166 -10.98 9.89 1.06
N ASN A 167 -10.49 9.15 0.07
CA ASN A 167 -10.87 7.77 -0.18
C ASN A 167 -10.60 6.88 1.05
N SER A 168 -9.38 6.95 1.62
CA SER A 168 -9.05 6.16 2.82
C SER A 168 -9.98 6.47 4.00
N SER A 169 -10.33 7.74 4.18
CA SER A 169 -11.19 8.21 5.27
C SER A 169 -12.65 7.82 5.07
N LYS A 170 -13.12 7.75 3.81
CA LYS A 170 -14.44 7.23 3.47
C LYS A 170 -14.58 5.76 3.89
N VAL A 171 -13.67 4.90 3.44
CA VAL A 171 -13.67 3.47 3.80
C VAL A 171 -13.59 3.28 5.31
N SER A 172 -12.75 4.06 6.00
CA SER A 172 -12.65 3.97 7.46
C SER A 172 -13.95 4.31 8.18
N ARG A 173 -14.77 5.23 7.66
CA ARG A 173 -16.09 5.56 8.22
C ARG A 173 -17.10 4.46 7.95
N GLU A 174 -17.11 3.91 6.73
CA GLU A 174 -17.96 2.78 6.37
C GLU A 174 -17.69 1.56 7.27
N MET A 175 -16.42 1.24 7.51
CA MET A 175 -16.02 0.19 8.45
C MET A 175 -16.45 0.49 9.89
N ALA A 176 -16.25 1.72 10.37
CA ALA A 176 -16.67 2.09 11.73
C ALA A 176 -18.19 1.98 11.93
N THR A 177 -18.98 2.32 10.91
CA THR A 177 -20.43 2.11 10.92
C THR A 177 -20.80 0.63 10.88
N GLY A 178 -20.15 -0.16 10.02
CA GLY A 178 -20.42 -1.60 9.89
C GLY A 178 -20.07 -2.41 11.14
N TYR A 179 -19.06 -1.98 11.89
CA TYR A 179 -18.59 -2.59 13.13
C TYR A 179 -19.08 -1.84 14.38
N GLN A 180 -20.09 -0.98 14.25
CA GLN A 180 -20.60 -0.20 15.37
C GLN A 180 -21.14 -1.12 16.48
N GLY A 181 -20.59 -0.97 17.69
CA GLY A 181 -20.97 -1.80 18.85
C GLY A 181 -20.24 -3.15 18.93
N SER A 182 -19.25 -3.39 18.06
CA SER A 182 -18.33 -4.52 18.12
C SER A 182 -16.92 -4.04 18.50
N ASP A 183 -16.19 -4.88 19.22
CA ASP A 183 -14.77 -4.67 19.55
C ASP A 183 -13.84 -5.38 18.55
N ASP A 184 -14.30 -5.59 17.30
CA ASP A 184 -13.57 -6.33 16.27
C ASP A 184 -12.90 -5.44 15.22
N TYR A 185 -13.08 -4.11 15.29
CA TYR A 185 -12.45 -3.16 14.36
C TYR A 185 -11.74 -2.02 15.09
N PHE A 186 -10.41 -1.95 14.93
CA PHE A 186 -9.58 -0.89 15.48
C PHE A 186 -8.90 -0.11 14.35
N ARG A 187 -9.16 1.20 14.27
CA ARG A 187 -8.46 2.11 13.36
C ARG A 187 -7.48 2.99 14.13
N PHE A 188 -6.20 2.86 13.80
CA PHE A 188 -5.14 3.73 14.31
C PHE A 188 -4.76 4.74 13.22
N ASN A 189 -4.83 6.03 13.54
CA ASN A 189 -4.41 7.10 12.63
C ASN A 189 -3.71 8.23 13.41
N VAL A 190 -2.79 8.93 12.76
CA VAL A 190 -2.00 9.98 13.40
C VAL A 190 -2.71 11.33 13.25
N ASN A 191 -3.60 11.66 14.18
CA ASN A 191 -4.43 12.87 14.04
C ASN A 191 -3.69 14.20 14.32
N ARG A 192 -2.50 14.16 14.93
CA ARG A 192 -1.64 15.32 15.24
C ARG A 192 -0.16 14.90 15.18
N GLY A 193 0.75 15.83 14.88
CA GLY A 193 2.20 15.60 14.80
C GLY A 193 2.76 15.46 13.38
N LEU A 194 1.89 15.41 12.37
CA LEU A 194 2.27 15.44 10.94
C LEU A 194 1.97 16.81 10.28
N GLN A 195 1.62 17.83 11.07
CA GLN A 195 1.47 19.19 10.52
C GLN A 195 2.82 19.67 9.98
N GLY A 196 2.88 20.01 8.71
CA GLY A 196 4.11 20.46 8.05
C GLY A 196 4.91 19.36 7.35
N PHE A 197 4.51 18.08 7.42
CA PHE A 197 5.21 17.00 6.70
C PHE A 197 4.59 16.72 5.33
N THR A 198 5.38 16.86 4.27
CA THR A 198 5.01 16.41 2.91
C THR A 198 5.50 15.00 2.60
N LEU A 199 4.81 14.28 1.70
CA LEU A 199 5.24 12.95 1.22
C LEU A 199 6.62 12.96 0.56
N SER A 200 7.12 14.13 0.17
CA SER A 200 8.45 14.35 -0.40
C SER A 200 9.50 14.84 0.61
N GLU A 201 9.12 15.05 1.88
CA GLU A 201 10.03 15.65 2.83
C GLU A 201 11.15 14.71 3.27
N ARG A 202 12.34 15.30 3.33
CA ARG A 202 13.57 14.62 3.71
C ARG A 202 13.60 14.48 5.21
N ALA A 203 13.97 13.30 5.71
CA ALA A 203 14.55 13.22 7.04
C ALA A 203 15.91 13.94 6.98
N SER A 204 15.98 15.14 7.55
CA SER A 204 17.20 15.91 7.79
C SER A 204 18.09 15.21 8.81
#